data_AF-A0A8T2NIQ2-F1
#
_entry.id   AF-A0A8T2NIQ2-F1
#
_cell.length_a   1.000
_cell.length_b   1.000
_cell.length_c   1.000
_cell.angle_alpha   90.00
_cell.angle_beta   90.00
_cell.angle_gamma   90.00
#
_symmetry.space_group_name_H-M   'P 1'
#
loop_
_entity.id
_entity.type
_entity.pdbx_description
1 polymer ?
#
loop_
_entity_poly.entity_id
_entity_poly.type
_entity_poly.pdbx_seq_one_letter_code
_entity_poly.pdbx_strand_id
1 'polypeptide(L)'
;MPDCAAKFGIHGCTITTDRDVYSQADAVIVHHREIMGNLSRLPKRSRPQRQKWIWMNFESPTHTSGLEYLEGIFNWTMSYKVGSDIFMPYGYLRRRKAPRSSPVLLPHKKKLVAWVISNWNEDHARVAFYWNLQKYIPIDVYGRDARMLVNNSVVQTVSQYKFYLAFENSQHTDYITEKLWRNALGSSAVPVVLGPPRSNYERFLPGDAFIHVNDFKTPKKLAAYLRFLAKNPHLYKRYFNWKRKYTVHVTPFWHEHYCEACKAVRAGREAGSCFLAQNAGPTLSNLFHRYTSGEECSYPLRTVRSVPYCGASTDSTPLFHHRAGTENQLI
;
A
#
# COMPACT_ATOMS: atom_id res chain seq x y z
N MET A 1 20.50 3.73 6.69
CA MET A 1 19.20 4.42 6.77
C MET A 1 18.98 5.29 5.53
N PRO A 2 17.74 5.60 5.12
CA PRO A 2 17.50 6.38 3.90
C PRO A 2 17.95 7.83 4.09
N ASP A 3 18.61 8.39 3.07
CA ASP A 3 18.75 9.84 2.96
C ASP A 3 17.41 10.43 2.52
N CYS A 4 16.67 10.98 3.48
CA CYS A 4 15.34 11.53 3.26
C CYS A 4 15.35 12.80 2.40
N ALA A 5 16.40 13.61 2.51
CA ALA A 5 16.55 14.84 1.75
C ALA A 5 16.79 14.50 0.29
N ALA A 6 17.79 13.65 0.01
CA ALA A 6 18.14 13.28 -1.35
C ALA A 6 17.03 12.48 -2.06
N LYS A 7 16.33 11.57 -1.35
CA LYS A 7 15.36 10.67 -1.98
C LYS A 7 13.94 11.24 -2.06
N PHE A 8 13.54 12.06 -1.08
CA PHE A 8 12.15 12.48 -0.93
C PHE A 8 11.98 13.99 -0.73
N GLY A 9 13.07 14.77 -0.67
CA GLY A 9 13.03 16.20 -0.37
C GLY A 9 12.58 16.51 1.06
N ILE A 10 12.73 15.53 1.98
CA ILE A 10 12.36 15.66 3.38
C ILE A 10 13.63 15.95 4.18
N HIS A 11 13.79 17.22 4.59
CA HIS A 11 14.95 17.71 5.31
C HIS A 11 14.80 17.59 6.82
N GLY A 12 15.89 17.78 7.57
CA GLY A 12 15.88 17.82 9.04
C GLY A 12 15.58 16.48 9.71
N CYS A 13 15.86 15.37 9.01
CA CYS A 13 15.65 14.02 9.53
C CYS A 13 16.98 13.33 9.77
N THR A 14 17.18 12.86 11.00
CA THR A 14 18.20 11.87 11.33
C THR A 14 17.48 10.58 11.64
N ILE A 15 17.86 9.47 11.00
CA ILE A 15 17.23 8.17 11.24
C ILE A 15 18.31 7.15 11.51
N THR A 16 18.18 6.39 12.59
CA THR A 16 19.23 5.49 13.08
C THR A 16 18.65 4.23 13.72
N THR A 17 19.42 3.14 13.71
CA THR A 17 19.18 1.93 14.50
C THR A 17 19.87 1.96 15.86
N ASP A 18 20.72 2.95 16.11
CA ASP A 18 21.55 3.02 17.32
C ASP A 18 20.70 3.26 18.57
N ARG A 19 20.57 2.24 19.41
CA ARG A 19 19.73 2.28 20.61
C ARG A 19 20.29 3.18 21.70
N ASP A 20 21.56 3.57 21.64
CA ASP A 20 22.14 4.43 22.67
C ASP A 20 21.62 5.86 22.62
N VAL A 21 21.16 6.32 21.45
CA VAL A 21 20.51 7.63 21.31
C VAL A 21 19.02 7.61 21.68
N TYR A 22 18.48 6.50 22.21
CA TYR A 22 17.07 6.37 22.57
C TYR A 22 16.54 7.55 23.42
N SER A 23 17.30 8.04 24.40
CA SER A 23 16.84 9.15 25.26
C SER A 23 16.79 10.51 24.55
N GLN A 24 17.50 10.63 23.43
CA GLN A 24 17.57 11.85 22.62
C GLN A 24 16.59 11.80 21.43
N ALA A 25 16.16 10.60 21.03
CA ALA A 25 15.29 10.38 19.88
C ALA A 25 13.92 11.05 20.05
N ASP A 26 13.45 11.60 18.95
CA ASP A 26 12.20 12.32 18.83
C ASP A 26 11.02 11.35 18.72
N ALA A 27 11.25 10.24 18.05
CA ALA A 27 10.32 9.13 17.98
C ALA A 27 11.02 7.77 17.87
N VAL A 28 10.28 6.73 18.25
CA VAL A 28 10.68 5.34 18.08
C VAL A 28 9.65 4.65 17.23
N ILE A 29 10.07 4.10 16.10
CA ILE A 29 9.23 3.26 15.25
C ILE A 29 9.44 1.81 15.66
N VAL A 30 8.35 1.16 16.05
CA VAL A 30 8.33 -0.25 16.38
C VAL A 30 7.47 -0.97 15.36
N HIS A 31 8.09 -1.85 14.58
CA HIS A 31 7.36 -2.68 13.64
C HIS A 31 6.70 -3.84 14.37
N HIS A 32 5.41 -4.08 14.08
CA HIS A 32 4.60 -5.06 14.81
C HIS A 32 5.23 -6.46 14.88
N ARG A 33 5.82 -6.96 13.78
CA ARG A 33 6.46 -8.29 13.77
C ARG A 33 7.66 -8.42 14.70
N GLU A 34 8.28 -7.31 15.09
CA GLU A 34 9.43 -7.36 16.00
C GLU A 34 9.01 -7.64 17.44
N ILE A 35 7.80 -7.22 17.83
CA ILE A 35 7.28 -7.36 19.20
C ILE A 35 6.20 -8.44 19.33
N MET A 36 5.75 -9.01 18.21
CA MET A 36 4.74 -10.08 18.20
C MET A 36 5.18 -11.25 19.09
N GLY A 37 4.36 -11.57 20.09
CA GLY A 37 4.61 -12.65 21.05
C GLY A 37 5.67 -12.36 22.13
N ASN A 38 6.33 -11.19 22.12
CA ASN A 38 7.32 -10.83 23.14
C ASN A 38 7.48 -9.30 23.28
N LEU A 39 6.69 -8.71 24.18
CA LEU A 39 6.75 -7.27 24.50
C LEU A 39 8.05 -6.84 25.19
N SER A 40 8.85 -7.78 25.72
CA SER A 40 10.15 -7.48 26.33
C SER A 40 11.18 -6.91 25.35
N ARG A 41 10.87 -6.95 24.04
CA ARG A 41 11.67 -6.35 22.96
C ARG A 41 11.44 -4.85 22.79
N LEU A 42 10.43 -4.28 23.45
CA LEU A 42 10.25 -2.83 23.54
C LEU A 42 11.42 -2.20 24.32
N PRO A 43 11.74 -0.91 24.06
CA PRO A 43 12.75 -0.21 24.85
C PRO A 43 12.41 -0.25 26.34
N LYS A 44 13.36 -0.72 27.16
CA LYS A 44 13.20 -0.84 28.62
C LYS A 44 13.48 0.46 29.39
N ARG A 45 14.15 1.41 28.74
CA ARG A 45 14.43 2.74 29.31
C ARG A 45 13.13 3.54 29.39
N SER A 46 13.00 4.40 30.40
CA SER A 46 11.82 5.27 30.54
C SER A 46 11.65 6.17 29.32
N ARG A 47 10.43 6.19 28.75
CA ARG A 47 10.10 7.02 27.59
C ARG A 47 10.17 8.51 27.93
N PRO A 48 11.03 9.31 27.27
CA PRO A 48 11.04 10.76 27.45
C PRO A 48 9.67 11.37 27.14
N GLN A 49 9.27 12.41 27.88
CA GLN A 49 7.90 12.97 27.82
C GLN A 49 7.47 13.41 26.40
N ARG A 50 8.41 13.89 25.58
CA ARG A 50 8.14 14.38 24.21
C ARG A 50 8.37 13.32 23.13
N GLN A 51 8.92 12.16 23.47
CA GLN A 51 9.20 11.10 22.50
C GLN A 51 7.91 10.40 22.09
N LYS A 52 7.69 10.25 20.78
CA LYS A 52 6.55 9.49 20.25
C LYS A 52 6.93 8.05 20.00
N TRP A 53 6.17 7.11 20.53
CA TRP A 53 6.24 5.72 20.06
C TRP A 53 5.23 5.51 18.94
N ILE A 54 5.73 5.09 17.78
CA ILE A 54 4.97 4.88 16.56
C ILE A 54 4.88 3.38 16.30
N TRP A 55 3.67 2.84 16.37
CA TRP A 55 3.39 1.47 15.96
C TRP A 55 3.29 1.39 14.44
N MET A 56 4.10 0.54 13.82
CA MET A 56 4.12 0.35 12.38
C MET A 56 3.63 -1.05 12.01
N ASN A 57 2.58 -1.14 11.18
CA ASN A 57 2.13 -2.41 10.62
C ASN A 57 1.45 -2.23 9.26
N PHE A 58 1.80 -3.09 8.32
CA PHE A 58 1.25 -3.06 6.97
C PHE A 58 0.60 -4.37 6.57
N GLU A 59 0.58 -5.36 7.46
CA GLU A 59 -0.12 -6.61 7.23
C GLU A 59 -1.60 -6.49 7.62
N SER A 60 -2.49 -7.19 6.94
CA SER A 60 -3.93 -7.14 7.27
C SER A 60 -4.26 -7.59 8.71
N PRO A 61 -5.41 -7.17 9.28
CA PRO A 61 -5.88 -7.67 10.57
C PRO A 61 -5.94 -9.20 10.66
N THR A 62 -6.36 -9.90 9.60
CA THR A 62 -6.37 -11.39 9.56
C THR A 62 -5.00 -12.02 9.79
N HIS A 63 -3.92 -11.30 9.48
CA HIS A 63 -2.54 -11.78 9.60
C HIS A 63 -1.75 -10.98 10.67
N THR A 64 -2.45 -10.29 11.56
CA THR A 64 -1.88 -9.49 12.64
C THR A 64 -2.52 -9.92 13.96
N SER A 65 -1.74 -10.57 14.83
CA SER A 65 -2.22 -11.09 16.12
C SER A 65 -1.68 -10.30 17.31
N GLY A 66 -2.34 -10.39 18.46
CA GLY A 66 -1.86 -9.79 19.71
C GLY A 66 -1.96 -8.27 19.77
N LEU A 67 -2.85 -7.68 18.98
CA LEU A 67 -3.12 -6.23 18.98
C LEU A 67 -3.72 -5.75 20.30
N GLU A 68 -4.50 -6.60 20.95
CA GLU A 68 -5.13 -6.38 22.26
C GLU A 68 -4.09 -6.11 23.37
N TYR A 69 -2.89 -6.68 23.26
CA TYR A 69 -1.80 -6.48 24.23
C TYR A 69 -1.00 -5.19 23.97
N LEU A 70 -1.26 -4.49 22.87
CA LEU A 70 -0.53 -3.27 22.49
C LEU A 70 -1.28 -2.00 22.91
N GLU A 71 -2.43 -2.16 23.56
CA GLU A 71 -3.28 -1.06 23.99
C GLU A 71 -2.56 -0.14 24.98
N GLY A 72 -2.67 1.18 24.76
CA GLY A 72 -2.03 2.19 25.60
C GLY A 72 -0.51 2.30 25.49
N ILE A 73 0.17 1.42 24.75
CA ILE A 73 1.64 1.44 24.61
C ILE A 73 2.09 2.55 23.66
N PHE A 74 1.45 2.64 22.49
CA PHE A 74 1.87 3.50 21.39
C PHE A 74 1.12 4.82 21.36
N ASN A 75 1.81 5.89 20.98
CA ASN A 75 1.18 7.20 20.78
C ASN A 75 0.53 7.28 19.40
N TRP A 76 1.23 6.83 18.36
CA TRP A 76 0.85 6.96 16.97
C TRP A 76 0.85 5.62 16.24
N THR A 77 0.07 5.57 15.17
CA THR A 77 -0.05 4.44 14.24
C THR A 77 0.45 4.84 12.85
N MET A 78 1.22 3.97 12.21
CA MET A 78 1.66 4.11 10.83
C MET A 78 1.29 2.86 10.04
N SER A 79 0.33 2.99 9.12
CA SER A 79 -0.20 1.86 8.34
C SER A 79 -0.84 2.27 7.02
N TYR A 80 -1.32 1.29 6.25
CA TYR A 80 -2.13 1.50 5.04
C TYR A 80 -3.57 1.95 5.33
N LYS A 81 -4.01 2.00 6.58
CA LYS A 81 -5.39 2.37 6.91
C LYS A 81 -5.53 3.89 6.95
N VAL A 82 -6.58 4.43 6.33
CA VAL A 82 -6.78 5.90 6.24
C VAL A 82 -6.91 6.57 7.61
N GLY A 83 -7.37 5.83 8.63
CA GLY A 83 -7.47 6.32 10.01
C GLY A 83 -6.17 6.33 10.82
N SER A 84 -5.02 5.98 10.23
CA SER A 84 -3.74 6.03 10.93
C SER A 84 -3.21 7.45 11.11
N ASP A 85 -2.51 7.71 12.22
CA ASP A 85 -1.84 8.98 12.49
C ASP A 85 -0.85 9.34 11.36
N ILE A 86 -0.21 8.31 10.79
CA ILE A 86 0.61 8.39 9.57
C ILE A 86 0.07 7.38 8.55
N PHE A 87 -0.85 7.82 7.70
CA PHE A 87 -1.40 7.01 6.61
C PHE A 87 -0.39 6.89 5.45
N MET A 88 -0.03 5.65 5.13
CA MET A 88 0.90 5.30 4.06
C MET A 88 0.31 4.15 3.23
N PRO A 89 -0.30 4.39 2.06
CA PRO A 89 -0.75 3.29 1.21
C PRO A 89 0.43 2.62 0.50
N TYR A 90 0.23 1.39 0.01
CA TYR A 90 1.22 0.69 -0.83
C TYR A 90 1.51 1.40 -2.17
N GLY A 91 0.61 2.26 -2.60
CA GLY A 91 0.77 3.12 -3.76
C GLY A 91 -0.41 4.08 -3.91
N TYR A 92 -0.27 5.04 -4.82
CA TYR A 92 -1.32 6.01 -5.12
C TYR A 92 -1.18 6.57 -6.54
N LEU A 93 -2.24 7.18 -7.07
CA LEU A 93 -2.21 7.88 -8.35
C LEU A 93 -1.72 9.33 -8.17
N ARG A 94 -0.53 9.62 -8.71
CA ARG A 94 0.01 10.99 -8.76
C ARG A 94 -0.49 11.70 -10.01
N ARG A 95 -1.20 12.82 -9.85
CA ARG A 95 -1.64 13.64 -10.98
C ARG A 95 -0.42 14.24 -11.69
N ARG A 96 -0.37 14.08 -13.02
CA ARG A 96 0.68 14.63 -13.89
C ARG A 96 0.69 16.15 -13.83
N LYS A 97 1.87 16.76 -14.03
CA LYS A 97 2.00 18.22 -14.20
C LYS A 97 1.37 18.66 -15.52
N ALA A 98 1.69 17.95 -16.62
CA ALA A 98 1.07 18.12 -17.93
C ALA A 98 0.30 16.83 -18.31
N PRO A 99 -1.03 16.90 -18.50
CA PRO A 99 -1.81 15.77 -19.01
C PRO A 99 -1.36 15.37 -20.41
N ARG A 100 -1.48 14.08 -20.74
CA ARG A 100 -1.21 13.60 -22.10
C ARG A 100 -2.35 13.97 -23.05
N SER A 101 -1.99 14.72 -24.10
CA SER A 101 -2.85 14.98 -25.26
C SER A 101 -2.96 13.75 -26.17
N SER A 102 -1.86 13.00 -26.33
CA SER A 102 -1.82 11.79 -27.16
C SER A 102 -2.48 10.57 -26.51
N PRO A 103 -2.98 9.61 -27.31
CA PRO A 103 -3.52 8.36 -26.82
C PRO A 103 -2.51 7.57 -25.98
N VAL A 104 -2.99 6.80 -25.01
CA VAL A 104 -2.15 5.92 -24.20
C VAL A 104 -1.65 4.77 -25.07
N LEU A 105 -0.36 4.78 -25.39
CA LEU A 105 0.30 3.65 -26.05
C LEU A 105 0.39 2.49 -25.06
N LEU A 106 -0.21 1.36 -25.41
CA LEU A 106 -0.13 0.13 -24.62
C LEU A 106 0.75 -0.87 -25.34
N PRO A 107 1.64 -1.58 -24.63
CA PRO A 107 2.42 -2.65 -25.23
C PRO A 107 1.48 -3.75 -25.73
N HIS A 108 1.88 -4.42 -26.81
CA HIS A 108 1.14 -5.57 -27.31
C HIS A 108 1.20 -6.71 -26.29
N LYS A 109 0.03 -7.17 -25.84
CA LYS A 109 -0.12 -8.24 -24.84
C LYS A 109 -0.50 -9.54 -25.53
N LYS A 110 0.36 -10.55 -25.43
CA LYS A 110 0.16 -11.87 -26.08
C LYS A 110 -0.67 -12.83 -25.22
N LYS A 111 -0.61 -12.68 -23.90
CA LYS A 111 -1.24 -13.60 -22.96
C LYS A 111 -2.46 -12.99 -22.29
N LEU A 112 -3.36 -13.84 -21.79
CA LEU A 112 -4.69 -13.44 -21.35
C LEU A 112 -4.72 -13.04 -19.87
N VAL A 113 -4.63 -14.00 -18.95
CA VAL A 113 -4.69 -13.79 -17.50
C VAL A 113 -3.47 -14.39 -16.82
N ALA A 114 -2.81 -13.61 -15.96
CA ALA A 114 -1.79 -14.09 -15.04
C ALA A 114 -2.25 -13.97 -13.60
N TRP A 115 -1.77 -14.88 -12.76
CA TRP A 115 -1.84 -14.76 -11.31
C TRP A 115 -0.47 -15.10 -10.72
N VAL A 116 0.05 -14.20 -9.87
CA VAL A 116 1.31 -14.43 -9.16
C VAL A 116 0.97 -14.53 -7.68
N ILE A 117 1.25 -15.69 -7.07
CA ILE A 117 0.91 -16.00 -5.69
C ILE A 117 2.08 -16.67 -4.98
N SER A 118 2.41 -16.19 -3.78
CA SER A 118 3.47 -16.74 -2.93
C SER A 118 2.99 -17.30 -1.59
N ASN A 119 1.72 -17.05 -1.23
CA ASN A 119 1.09 -17.54 0.00
C ASN A 119 -0.17 -18.35 -0.38
N TRP A 120 0.03 -19.52 -0.99
CA TRP A 120 -1.05 -20.41 -1.35
C TRP A 120 -1.62 -21.08 -0.10
N ASN A 121 -2.95 -21.01 0.06
CA ASN A 121 -3.68 -21.75 1.07
C ASN A 121 -5.10 -21.98 0.54
N GLU A 122 -5.54 -23.24 0.52
CA GLU A 122 -6.87 -23.64 0.02
C GLU A 122 -8.02 -22.98 0.78
N ASP A 123 -7.80 -22.60 2.05
CA ASP A 123 -8.79 -21.91 2.88
C ASP A 123 -8.93 -20.42 2.54
N HIS A 124 -8.01 -19.85 1.74
CA HIS A 124 -8.10 -18.45 1.36
C HIS A 124 -9.17 -18.24 0.27
N ALA A 125 -10.04 -17.24 0.47
CA ALA A 125 -11.08 -16.85 -0.49
C ALA A 125 -10.56 -16.68 -1.93
N ARG A 126 -9.33 -16.18 -2.10
CA ARG A 126 -8.69 -16.02 -3.41
C ARG A 126 -8.39 -17.33 -4.14
N VAL A 127 -8.04 -18.39 -3.41
CA VAL A 127 -7.75 -19.71 -3.97
C VAL A 127 -9.05 -20.39 -4.35
N ALA A 128 -10.06 -20.34 -3.47
CA ALA A 128 -11.42 -20.78 -3.80
C ALA A 128 -12.00 -20.06 -5.03
N PHE A 129 -11.80 -18.74 -5.14
CA PHE A 129 -12.23 -17.98 -6.31
C PHE A 129 -11.48 -18.40 -7.58
N TYR A 130 -10.16 -18.61 -7.49
CA TYR A 130 -9.34 -19.11 -8.59
C TYR A 130 -9.83 -20.48 -9.12
N TRP A 131 -10.10 -21.45 -8.24
CA TRP A 131 -10.63 -22.76 -8.62
C TRP A 131 -11.94 -22.66 -9.40
N ASN A 132 -12.80 -21.70 -9.06
CA ASN A 132 -14.04 -21.48 -9.78
C ASN A 132 -13.86 -20.71 -11.09
N LEU A 133 -12.93 -19.77 -11.15
CA LEU A 133 -12.67 -18.98 -12.35
C LEU A 133 -11.94 -19.78 -13.44
N GLN A 134 -10.93 -20.58 -13.07
CA GLN A 134 -10.09 -21.29 -14.03
C GLN A 134 -10.86 -22.29 -14.90
N LYS A 135 -11.99 -22.82 -14.39
CA LYS A 135 -12.93 -23.68 -15.14
C LYS A 135 -13.43 -23.01 -16.42
N TYR A 136 -13.44 -21.68 -16.45
CA TYR A 136 -14.02 -20.90 -17.53
C TYR A 136 -13.03 -20.06 -18.31
N ILE A 137 -11.78 -19.88 -17.87
CA ILE A 137 -10.77 -19.08 -18.57
C ILE A 137 -9.36 -19.57 -18.19
N PRO A 138 -8.42 -19.74 -19.14
CA PRO A 138 -7.06 -20.12 -18.81
C PRO A 138 -6.36 -19.03 -18.00
N ILE A 139 -5.69 -19.43 -16.92
CA ILE A 139 -4.96 -18.56 -16.01
C ILE A 139 -3.55 -19.14 -15.85
N ASP A 140 -2.53 -18.37 -16.22
CA ASP A 140 -1.15 -18.75 -15.96
C ASP A 140 -0.78 -18.37 -14.52
N VAL A 141 -0.50 -19.39 -13.70
CA VAL A 141 -0.11 -19.21 -12.28
C VAL A 141 1.40 -19.24 -12.13
N TYR A 142 1.92 -18.27 -11.38
CA TYR A 142 3.33 -18.09 -11.07
C TYR A 142 3.53 -18.03 -9.56
N GLY A 143 4.66 -18.53 -9.07
CA GLY A 143 4.92 -18.61 -7.63
C GLY A 143 5.89 -19.73 -7.28
N ARG A 144 6.07 -19.94 -5.98
CA ARG A 144 6.96 -20.98 -5.42
C ARG A 144 6.62 -22.38 -5.96
N ASP A 145 5.32 -22.68 -6.01
CA ASP A 145 4.81 -24.02 -6.35
C ASP A 145 4.17 -24.05 -7.76
N ALA A 146 4.53 -23.09 -8.62
CA ALA A 146 3.97 -22.95 -9.95
C ALA A 146 5.05 -22.52 -10.97
N ARG A 147 4.70 -21.71 -11.97
CA ARG A 147 5.67 -21.24 -12.97
C ARG A 147 6.66 -20.25 -12.36
N MET A 148 7.91 -20.32 -12.80
CA MET A 148 8.94 -19.32 -12.45
C MET A 148 8.67 -17.97 -13.12
N LEU A 149 9.02 -16.89 -12.42
CA LEU A 149 8.93 -15.54 -12.95
C LEU A 149 10.00 -15.27 -14.01
N VAL A 150 9.66 -14.48 -15.03
CA VAL A 150 10.61 -13.97 -16.00
C VAL A 150 11.60 -13.05 -15.28
N ASN A 151 12.89 -13.39 -15.32
CA ASN A 151 13.98 -12.65 -14.67
C ASN A 151 13.70 -12.31 -13.19
N ASN A 152 13.03 -13.22 -12.46
CA ASN A 152 12.61 -12.98 -11.07
C ASN A 152 11.79 -11.69 -10.88
N SER A 153 11.11 -11.21 -11.93
CA SER A 153 10.38 -9.95 -11.93
C SER A 153 8.90 -10.17 -12.22
N VAL A 154 8.09 -9.89 -11.20
CA VAL A 154 6.62 -9.86 -11.34
C VAL A 154 6.20 -8.86 -12.41
N VAL A 155 6.83 -7.68 -12.43
CA VAL A 155 6.45 -6.61 -13.37
C VAL A 155 6.72 -7.05 -14.81
N GLN A 156 7.90 -7.62 -15.08
CA GLN A 156 8.24 -8.10 -16.42
C GLN A 156 7.36 -9.28 -16.83
N THR A 157 7.09 -10.22 -15.92
CA THR A 157 6.21 -11.36 -16.18
C THR A 157 4.80 -10.90 -16.56
N VAL A 158 4.19 -10.06 -15.71
CA VAL A 158 2.82 -9.56 -15.89
C VAL A 158 2.72 -8.61 -17.09
N SER A 159 3.82 -7.99 -17.51
CA SER A 159 3.83 -7.10 -18.69
C SER A 159 3.43 -7.81 -20.00
N GLN A 160 3.42 -9.14 -20.04
CA GLN A 160 3.00 -9.93 -21.20
C GLN A 160 1.48 -10.20 -21.25
N TYR A 161 0.76 -9.90 -20.15
CA TYR A 161 -0.65 -10.25 -19.96
C TYR A 161 -1.59 -9.04 -20.08
N LYS A 162 -2.81 -9.29 -20.57
CA LYS A 162 -3.89 -8.30 -20.61
C LYS A 162 -4.46 -8.06 -19.20
N PHE A 163 -4.70 -9.14 -18.46
CA PHE A 163 -5.30 -9.11 -17.13
C PHE A 163 -4.37 -9.71 -16.09
N TYR A 164 -4.40 -9.16 -14.89
CA TYR A 164 -3.70 -9.70 -13.73
C TYR A 164 -4.68 -9.86 -12.57
N LEU A 165 -4.71 -11.05 -11.97
CA LEU A 165 -5.49 -11.30 -10.76
C LEU A 165 -4.78 -10.66 -9.56
N ALA A 166 -5.16 -9.44 -9.23
CA ALA A 166 -4.65 -8.68 -8.09
C ALA A 166 -5.45 -9.04 -6.82
N PHE A 167 -5.40 -10.31 -6.43
CA PHE A 167 -6.18 -10.84 -5.30
C PHE A 167 -5.43 -10.74 -3.99
N GLU A 168 -5.99 -9.99 -3.05
CA GLU A 168 -5.45 -9.85 -1.69
C GLU A 168 -5.59 -11.16 -0.91
N ASN A 169 -4.68 -11.37 0.05
CA ASN A 169 -4.71 -12.53 0.93
C ASN A 169 -5.86 -12.49 1.95
N SER A 170 -6.41 -11.31 2.20
CA SER A 170 -7.55 -11.07 3.09
C SER A 170 -8.33 -9.84 2.60
N GLN A 171 -9.58 -9.69 3.05
CA GLN A 171 -10.47 -8.64 2.59
C GLN A 171 -10.71 -7.65 3.72
N HIS A 172 -9.91 -6.59 3.76
CA HIS A 172 -9.99 -5.53 4.78
C HIS A 172 -10.05 -4.16 4.13
N THR A 173 -10.81 -3.24 4.73
CA THR A 173 -10.94 -1.85 4.31
C THR A 173 -9.56 -1.21 4.14
N ASP A 174 -9.35 -0.52 3.02
CA ASP A 174 -8.10 0.17 2.61
C ASP A 174 -6.92 -0.76 2.29
N TYR A 175 -7.04 -2.08 2.48
CA TYR A 175 -5.96 -3.03 2.22
C TYR A 175 -5.82 -3.32 0.72
N ILE A 176 -5.16 -2.40 0.01
CA ILE A 176 -4.89 -2.44 -1.42
C ILE A 176 -3.38 -2.36 -1.62
N THR A 177 -2.77 -3.48 -2.01
CA THR A 177 -1.32 -3.70 -1.87
C THR A 177 -0.54 -3.56 -3.18
N GLU A 178 0.71 -4.02 -3.19
CA GLU A 178 1.56 -4.08 -4.38
C GLU A 178 0.92 -4.86 -5.54
N LYS A 179 -0.04 -5.76 -5.26
CA LYS A 179 -0.76 -6.54 -6.27
C LYS A 179 -1.49 -5.64 -7.25
N LEU A 180 -2.16 -4.60 -6.75
CA LEU A 180 -2.79 -3.60 -7.59
C LEU A 180 -1.74 -2.61 -8.13
N TRP A 181 -1.02 -1.95 -7.22
CA TRP A 181 -0.20 -0.79 -7.57
C TRP A 181 1.01 -1.13 -8.43
N ARG A 182 1.85 -2.06 -7.96
CA ARG A 182 3.10 -2.43 -8.62
C ARG A 182 2.87 -3.47 -9.71
N ASN A 183 2.17 -4.56 -9.38
CA ASN A 183 2.10 -5.74 -10.23
C ASN A 183 1.11 -5.55 -11.39
N ALA A 184 -0.07 -4.98 -11.16
CA ALA A 184 -1.04 -4.73 -12.25
C ALA A 184 -0.76 -3.42 -12.99
N LEU A 185 -0.90 -2.28 -12.29
CA LEU A 185 -0.83 -0.97 -12.95
C LEU A 185 0.57 -0.67 -13.48
N GLY A 186 1.61 -1.03 -12.72
CA GLY A 186 3.02 -0.93 -13.12
C GLY A 186 3.36 -1.76 -14.36
N SER A 187 2.75 -2.94 -14.52
CA SER A 187 2.89 -3.79 -15.71
C SER A 187 1.98 -3.39 -16.88
N SER A 188 1.16 -2.35 -16.73
CA SER A 188 0.12 -2.00 -17.72
C SER A 188 -0.81 -3.17 -18.05
N ALA A 189 -1.16 -3.97 -17.05
CA ALA A 189 -2.24 -4.96 -17.12
C ALA A 189 -3.49 -4.39 -16.44
N VAL A 190 -4.67 -4.80 -16.87
CA VAL A 190 -5.93 -4.43 -16.19
C VAL A 190 -6.05 -5.29 -14.92
N PRO A 191 -6.10 -4.69 -13.73
CA PRO A 191 -6.28 -5.44 -12.50
C PRO A 191 -7.70 -6.03 -12.42
N VAL A 192 -7.78 -7.33 -12.15
CA VAL A 192 -8.99 -8.01 -11.68
C VAL A 192 -8.82 -8.21 -10.18
N VAL A 193 -9.63 -7.53 -9.38
CA VAL A 193 -9.38 -7.37 -7.93
C VAL A 193 -10.36 -8.18 -7.09
N LEU A 194 -9.84 -8.75 -6.01
CA LEU A 194 -10.57 -9.36 -4.90
C LEU A 194 -9.89 -8.88 -3.62
N GLY A 195 -10.59 -8.11 -2.80
CA GLY A 195 -10.06 -7.40 -1.64
C GLY A 195 -11.19 -6.65 -0.92
N PRO A 196 -11.02 -5.38 -0.51
CA PRO A 196 -12.12 -4.60 0.06
C PRO A 196 -13.28 -4.39 -0.94
N PRO A 197 -14.44 -3.88 -0.50
CA PRO A 197 -15.56 -3.58 -1.39
C PRO A 197 -15.16 -2.62 -2.54
N ARG A 198 -15.87 -2.71 -3.68
CA ARG A 198 -15.65 -1.85 -4.85
C ARG A 198 -15.58 -0.36 -4.49
N SER A 199 -16.51 0.12 -3.67
CA SER A 199 -16.55 1.51 -3.21
C SER A 199 -15.26 1.95 -2.51
N ASN A 200 -14.59 1.04 -1.80
CA ASN A 200 -13.32 1.32 -1.15
C ASN A 200 -12.19 1.53 -2.17
N TYR A 201 -12.11 0.71 -3.23
CA TYR A 201 -11.17 0.94 -4.34
C TYR A 201 -11.42 2.30 -5.02
N GLU A 202 -12.69 2.68 -5.24
CA GLU A 202 -13.05 3.93 -5.91
C GLU A 202 -12.65 5.20 -5.13
N ARG A 203 -12.30 5.08 -3.85
CA ARG A 203 -11.69 6.17 -3.06
C ARG A 203 -10.25 6.48 -3.51
N PHE A 204 -9.53 5.52 -4.09
CA PHE A 204 -8.10 5.64 -4.41
C PHE A 204 -7.79 5.68 -5.91
N LEU A 205 -8.66 5.13 -6.75
CA LEU A 205 -8.48 5.09 -8.21
C LEU A 205 -9.82 5.16 -8.93
N PRO A 206 -9.86 5.65 -10.19
CA PRO A 206 -11.09 5.67 -10.99
C PRO A 206 -11.75 4.29 -11.10
N GLY A 207 -13.08 4.23 -11.01
CA GLY A 207 -13.85 2.98 -11.11
C GLY A 207 -13.71 2.25 -12.46
N ASP A 208 -13.24 2.94 -13.50
CA ASP A 208 -12.94 2.38 -14.81
C ASP A 208 -11.46 1.94 -14.95
N ALA A 209 -10.65 1.98 -13.89
CA ALA A 209 -9.25 1.55 -13.92
C ALA A 209 -9.04 0.07 -13.50
N PHE A 210 -10.08 -0.61 -13.00
CA PHE A 210 -10.02 -1.98 -12.51
C PHE A 210 -11.34 -2.73 -12.74
N ILE A 211 -11.29 -4.05 -12.64
CA ILE A 211 -12.45 -4.95 -12.71
C ILE A 211 -12.61 -5.58 -11.33
N HIS A 212 -13.74 -5.35 -10.66
CA HIS A 212 -14.00 -5.97 -9.36
C HIS A 212 -14.72 -7.31 -9.57
N VAL A 213 -14.30 -8.37 -8.87
CA VAL A 213 -14.93 -9.69 -9.05
C VAL A 213 -16.43 -9.68 -8.72
N ASN A 214 -16.84 -8.88 -7.73
CA ASN A 214 -18.24 -8.73 -7.34
C ASN A 214 -19.09 -7.87 -8.30
N ASP A 215 -18.51 -7.32 -9.38
CA ASP A 215 -19.30 -6.71 -10.46
C ASP A 215 -20.10 -7.78 -11.24
N PHE A 216 -19.78 -9.06 -11.04
CA PHE A 216 -20.36 -10.19 -11.77
C PHE A 216 -21.05 -11.16 -10.82
N LYS A 217 -22.26 -11.59 -11.20
CA LYS A 217 -23.02 -12.58 -10.42
C LYS A 217 -22.31 -13.93 -10.28
N THR A 218 -21.41 -14.29 -11.22
CA THR A 218 -20.67 -15.58 -11.19
C THR A 218 -19.29 -15.46 -11.83
N PRO A 219 -18.31 -16.32 -11.46
CA PRO A 219 -17.00 -16.41 -12.12
C PRO A 219 -17.10 -16.69 -13.63
N LYS A 220 -18.11 -17.44 -14.09
CA LYS A 220 -18.37 -17.68 -15.52
C LYS A 220 -18.67 -16.37 -16.27
N LYS A 221 -19.44 -15.46 -15.66
CA LYS A 221 -19.74 -14.14 -16.25
C LYS A 221 -18.51 -13.24 -16.28
N LEU A 222 -17.69 -13.25 -15.22
CA LEU A 222 -16.39 -12.57 -15.22
C LEU A 222 -15.50 -13.11 -16.35
N ALA A 223 -15.33 -14.43 -16.47
CA ALA A 223 -14.55 -15.04 -17.55
C ALA A 223 -15.05 -14.66 -18.95
N ALA A 224 -16.37 -14.65 -19.16
CA ALA A 224 -16.98 -14.20 -20.42
C ALA A 224 -16.65 -12.73 -20.71
N TYR A 225 -16.71 -11.86 -19.69
CA TYR A 225 -16.36 -10.45 -19.81
C TYR A 225 -14.88 -10.22 -20.15
N LEU A 226 -13.95 -10.95 -19.50
CA LEU A 226 -12.52 -10.87 -19.80
C LEU A 226 -12.22 -11.30 -21.25
N ARG A 227 -12.88 -12.37 -21.74
CA ARG A 227 -12.78 -12.78 -23.15
C ARG A 227 -13.36 -11.75 -24.10
N PHE A 228 -14.52 -11.17 -23.76
CA PHE A 228 -15.13 -10.10 -24.53
C PHE A 228 -14.18 -8.90 -24.67
N LEU A 229 -13.60 -8.41 -23.57
CA LEU A 229 -12.61 -7.33 -23.61
C LEU A 229 -11.36 -7.71 -24.41
N ALA A 230 -10.88 -8.96 -24.30
CA ALA A 230 -9.71 -9.41 -25.06
C ALA A 230 -9.91 -9.34 -26.58
N LYS A 231 -11.13 -9.58 -27.05
CA LYS A 231 -11.56 -9.48 -28.46
C LYS A 231 -11.96 -8.07 -28.89
N ASN A 232 -12.10 -7.12 -27.95
CA ASN A 232 -12.53 -5.75 -28.23
C ASN A 232 -11.48 -4.73 -27.75
N PRO A 233 -10.41 -4.48 -28.54
CA PRO A 233 -9.29 -3.63 -28.13
C PRO A 233 -9.68 -2.20 -27.73
N HIS A 234 -10.71 -1.63 -28.37
CA HIS A 234 -11.18 -0.28 -28.04
C HIS A 234 -11.77 -0.20 -26.64
N LEU A 235 -12.54 -1.21 -26.21
CA LEU A 235 -13.10 -1.28 -24.85
C LEU A 235 -12.01 -1.59 -23.83
N TYR A 236 -11.12 -2.53 -24.13
CA TYR A 236 -9.96 -2.83 -23.28
C TYR A 236 -9.09 -1.60 -23.01
N LYS A 237 -8.84 -0.76 -24.02
CA LYS A 237 -8.05 0.47 -23.89
C LYS A 237 -8.65 1.48 -22.91
N ARG A 238 -9.98 1.49 -22.71
CA ARG A 238 -10.64 2.42 -21.79
C ARG A 238 -10.16 2.27 -20.35
N TYR A 239 -9.77 1.05 -19.94
CA TYR A 239 -9.20 0.78 -18.61
C TYR A 239 -7.88 1.51 -18.32
N PHE A 240 -7.28 2.16 -19.31
CA PHE A 240 -6.04 2.91 -19.19
C PHE A 240 -6.24 4.42 -19.37
N ASN A 241 -7.48 4.91 -19.49
CA ASN A 241 -7.77 6.34 -19.66
C ASN A 241 -7.19 7.20 -18.52
N TRP A 242 -7.19 6.67 -17.30
CA TRP A 242 -6.59 7.33 -16.14
C TRP A 242 -5.10 7.70 -16.36
N LYS A 243 -4.35 6.95 -17.18
CA LYS A 243 -2.93 7.24 -17.48
C LYS A 243 -2.71 8.58 -18.18
N ARG A 244 -3.75 9.18 -18.76
CA ARG A 244 -3.69 10.53 -19.35
C ARG A 244 -3.48 11.60 -18.28
N LYS A 245 -4.12 11.44 -17.12
CA LYS A 245 -4.11 12.42 -16.02
C LYS A 245 -3.16 12.02 -14.90
N TYR A 246 -2.85 10.73 -14.75
CA TYR A 246 -2.11 10.21 -13.60
C TYR A 246 -0.92 9.33 -13.99
N THR A 247 0.02 9.21 -13.06
CA THR A 247 1.07 8.18 -12.97
C THR A 247 0.87 7.39 -11.68
N VAL A 248 1.34 6.16 -11.63
CA VAL A 248 1.34 5.37 -10.38
C VAL A 248 2.60 5.71 -9.61
N HIS A 249 2.45 6.04 -8.33
CA HIS A 249 3.52 6.00 -7.35
C HIS A 249 3.40 4.70 -6.57
N VAL A 250 4.49 3.96 -6.46
CA VAL A 250 4.59 2.76 -5.62
C VAL A 250 5.48 3.13 -4.45
N THR A 251 4.95 2.99 -3.23
CA THR A 251 5.66 3.38 -2.02
C THR A 251 6.85 2.44 -1.80
N PRO A 252 8.11 2.94 -1.81
CA PRO A 252 9.29 2.14 -1.55
C PRO A 252 9.37 1.84 -0.05
N PHE A 253 9.13 0.57 0.27
CA PHE A 253 9.04 0.13 1.65
C PHE A 253 10.33 0.36 2.43
N TRP A 254 10.07 0.64 3.71
CA TRP A 254 10.96 1.20 4.73
C TRP A 254 11.44 2.62 4.44
N HIS A 255 11.97 2.91 3.25
CA HIS A 255 12.59 4.21 2.98
C HIS A 255 11.61 5.39 3.08
N GLU A 256 10.51 5.39 2.32
CA GLU A 256 9.56 6.51 2.36
C GLU A 256 8.80 6.54 3.71
N HIS A 257 8.59 5.38 4.33
CA HIS A 257 7.91 5.24 5.62
C HIS A 257 8.65 5.96 6.74
N TYR A 258 9.96 5.71 6.88
CA TYR A 258 10.75 6.36 7.91
C TYR A 258 10.85 7.87 7.68
N CYS A 259 10.97 8.30 6.43
CA CYS A 259 11.03 9.73 6.10
C CYS A 259 9.70 10.46 6.33
N GLU A 260 8.57 9.86 5.96
CA GLU A 260 7.24 10.44 6.24
C GLU A 260 6.91 10.43 7.74
N ALA A 261 7.34 9.41 8.48
CA ALA A 261 7.24 9.43 9.94
C ALA A 261 8.04 10.57 10.54
N CYS A 262 9.29 10.80 10.09
CA CYS A 262 10.08 11.94 10.54
C CYS A 262 9.38 13.27 10.24
N LYS A 263 8.87 13.44 9.03
CA LYS A 263 8.11 14.63 8.62
C LYS A 263 6.88 14.86 9.51
N ALA A 264 6.13 13.81 9.85
CA ALA A 264 4.99 13.90 10.75
C ALA A 264 5.39 14.28 12.18
N VAL A 265 6.46 13.67 12.72
CA VAL A 265 6.99 13.98 14.07
C VAL A 265 7.44 15.43 14.15
N ARG A 266 8.14 15.92 13.12
CA ARG A 266 8.57 17.32 13.02
C ARG A 266 7.40 18.29 12.98
N ALA A 267 6.42 18.04 12.11
CA ALA A 267 5.22 18.88 12.03
C ALA A 267 4.47 18.94 13.36
N GLY A 268 4.39 17.82 14.10
CA GLY A 268 3.78 17.76 15.42
C GLY A 268 4.53 18.56 16.50
N ARG A 269 5.81 18.88 16.31
CA ARG A 269 6.60 19.73 17.22
C ARG A 269 6.42 21.21 16.92
N GLU A 270 6.46 21.57 15.64
CA GLU A 270 6.28 22.94 15.17
C GLU A 270 4.86 23.45 15.49
N ALA A 271 3.86 22.57 15.50
CA ALA A 271 2.49 22.89 15.92
C ALA A 271 2.29 23.12 17.44
N GLY A 272 3.37 23.15 18.23
CA GLY A 272 3.39 23.25 19.70
C GLY A 272 2.77 24.49 20.36
N SER A 273 1.87 25.24 19.69
CA SER A 273 1.28 26.48 20.21
C SER A 273 -0.08 26.87 19.61
N CYS A 274 -0.81 25.97 18.95
CA CYS A 274 -2.21 26.25 18.59
C CYS A 274 -3.08 24.99 18.61
N PHE A 275 -3.46 24.55 19.81
CA PHE A 275 -4.55 23.58 19.97
C PHE A 275 -5.88 24.33 19.88
N LEU A 276 -6.45 24.42 18.67
CA LEU A 276 -7.90 24.39 18.57
C LEU A 276 -8.32 22.93 18.72
N ALA A 277 -8.71 22.57 19.94
CA ALA A 277 -9.46 21.36 20.21
C ALA A 277 -10.78 21.44 19.43
N GLN A 278 -10.79 20.94 18.20
CA GLN A 278 -12.03 20.54 17.55
C GLN A 278 -12.17 19.02 17.73
N ASN A 279 -12.96 18.69 18.74
CA ASN A 279 -13.46 17.35 19.05
C ASN A 279 -12.38 16.28 19.29
N ALA A 280 -11.58 16.49 20.34
CA ALA A 280 -11.23 15.38 21.21
C ALA A 280 -12.50 14.91 21.95
N GLY A 281 -13.35 14.15 21.24
CA GLY A 281 -14.40 13.36 21.89
C GLY A 281 -13.75 12.26 22.75
N PRO A 282 -14.37 11.88 23.87
CA PRO A 282 -13.74 11.00 24.85
C PRO A 282 -13.72 9.58 24.30
N THR A 283 -12.53 9.06 24.02
CA THR A 283 -12.06 7.72 24.38
C THR A 283 -10.70 7.51 23.72
N LEU A 284 -9.76 6.93 24.47
CA LEU A 284 -8.62 6.22 23.89
C LEU A 284 -9.18 5.21 22.88
N SER A 285 -9.22 5.58 21.60
CA SER A 285 -9.74 4.67 20.58
C SER A 285 -8.73 3.54 20.44
N ASN A 286 -9.13 2.38 20.96
CA ASN A 286 -8.35 1.16 21.05
C ASN A 286 -7.56 0.91 19.75
N LEU A 287 -6.25 0.66 19.84
CA LEU A 287 -5.38 0.36 18.68
C LEU A 287 -5.96 -0.81 17.87
N PHE A 288 -6.45 -1.84 18.56
CA PHE A 288 -7.16 -2.94 17.94
C PHE A 288 -8.37 -2.42 17.17
N HIS A 289 -9.27 -1.67 17.81
CA HIS A 289 -10.48 -1.16 17.17
C HIS A 289 -10.17 -0.26 15.97
N ARG A 290 -9.24 0.68 16.10
CA ARG A 290 -8.80 1.55 15.00
C ARG A 290 -8.24 0.76 13.83
N TYR A 291 -7.56 -0.36 14.08
CA TYR A 291 -6.94 -1.15 13.02
C TYR A 291 -7.91 -2.14 12.36
N THR A 292 -8.81 -2.73 13.16
CA THR A 292 -9.70 -3.81 12.72
C THR A 292 -11.08 -3.33 12.30
N SER A 293 -11.54 -2.18 12.77
CA SER A 293 -12.87 -1.65 12.43
C SER A 293 -12.94 -1.21 10.97
N GLY A 294 -14.10 -1.43 10.36
CA GLY A 294 -14.45 -0.90 9.03
C GLY A 294 -14.99 0.53 9.06
N GLU A 295 -15.00 1.20 10.22
CA GLU A 295 -15.64 2.50 10.40
C GLU A 295 -14.99 3.56 9.48
N GLU A 296 -15.81 4.14 8.63
CA GLU A 296 -15.42 5.18 7.69
C GLU A 296 -15.23 6.49 8.46
N CYS A 297 -13.99 6.91 8.69
CA CYS A 297 -13.75 8.31 9.03
C CYS A 297 -14.24 9.17 7.85
N SER A 298 -15.38 9.84 8.05
CA SER A 298 -16.00 10.75 7.10
C SER A 298 -15.19 12.05 7.03
N TYR A 299 -13.97 11.99 6.50
CA TYR A 299 -13.27 13.22 6.12
C TYR A 299 -13.85 13.70 4.80
N PRO A 300 -14.29 14.96 4.68
CA PRO A 300 -14.63 15.52 3.38
C PRO A 300 -13.37 15.44 2.51
N LEU A 301 -13.42 14.58 1.49
CA LEU A 301 -12.38 14.40 0.49
C LEU A 301 -12.26 15.68 -0.35
N ARG A 302 -11.72 16.75 0.24
CA ARG A 302 -11.02 17.77 -0.54
C ARG A 302 -9.84 17.05 -1.15
N THR A 303 -9.91 16.85 -2.47
CA THR A 303 -8.85 16.42 -3.38
C THR A 303 -7.51 16.18 -2.69
N VAL A 304 -6.99 14.95 -2.74
CA VAL A 304 -5.61 14.59 -2.37
C VAL A 304 -4.63 15.42 -3.20
N ARG A 305 -4.43 16.68 -2.80
CA ARG A 305 -3.48 17.69 -3.29
C ARG A 305 -3.53 18.89 -2.35
N SER A 306 -2.65 18.90 -1.36
CA SER A 306 -1.73 20.02 -1.09
C SER A 306 -1.00 19.80 0.24
N VAL A 307 0.14 19.12 0.19
CA VAL A 307 1.27 19.61 0.98
C VAL A 307 1.89 20.72 0.09
N PRO A 308 2.18 21.93 0.61
CA PRO A 308 2.75 23.00 -0.20
C PRO A 308 4.05 22.57 -0.87
N TYR A 309 4.17 22.83 -2.17
CA TYR A 309 5.33 22.46 -2.99
C TYR A 309 6.13 23.74 -3.30
N CYS A 310 7.42 23.77 -2.99
CA CYS A 310 8.41 24.65 -3.63
C CYS A 310 9.35 23.77 -4.50
N GLY A 311 9.61 24.17 -5.75
CA GLY A 311 10.46 23.45 -6.74
C GLY A 311 11.96 23.52 -6.41
N ALA A 312 12.91 22.83 -7.08
CA ALA A 312 13.01 22.42 -8.49
C ALA A 312 13.88 21.13 -8.70
N SER A 313 14.11 20.77 -9.97
CA SER A 313 14.78 19.59 -10.61
C SER A 313 16.29 19.40 -10.26
N THR A 314 17.00 18.28 -10.48
CA THR A 314 17.19 17.40 -11.67
C THR A 314 17.82 16.02 -11.34
N ASP A 315 17.51 15.02 -12.18
CA ASP A 315 18.21 13.79 -12.64
C ASP A 315 19.28 13.01 -11.83
N SER A 316 19.01 11.70 -11.67
CA SER A 316 19.71 10.53 -12.26
C SER A 316 19.89 9.31 -11.33
N THR A 317 19.60 8.13 -11.89
CA THR A 317 19.71 6.72 -11.39
C THR A 317 21.17 6.20 -11.34
N PRO A 318 21.53 5.02 -10.76
CA PRO A 318 20.73 3.80 -10.57
C PRO A 318 20.95 2.92 -9.30
N LEU A 319 20.03 1.94 -9.17
CA LEU A 319 20.15 0.52 -8.71
C LEU A 319 21.10 0.16 -7.55
N PHE A 320 20.59 -0.61 -6.56
CA PHE A 320 21.14 -1.92 -6.20
C PHE A 320 20.21 -2.68 -5.24
N HIS A 321 20.18 -4.00 -5.41
CA HIS A 321 19.64 -4.99 -4.48
C HIS A 321 20.37 -4.91 -3.14
N HIS A 322 19.68 -5.11 -2.01
CA HIS A 322 20.15 -5.99 -0.93
C HIS A 322 19.05 -6.22 0.13
N ARG A 323 19.08 -7.43 0.68
CA ARG A 323 18.41 -7.83 1.93
C ARG A 323 18.94 -6.98 3.08
N ALA A 324 18.07 -6.51 3.97
CA ALA A 324 18.48 -5.96 5.27
C ALA A 324 17.43 -6.28 6.33
N GLY A 325 17.93 -6.58 7.53
CA GLY A 325 17.22 -7.13 8.67
C GLY A 325 16.29 -6.13 9.37
N THR A 326 15.42 -6.72 10.19
CA THR A 326 14.39 -6.07 11.00
C THR A 326 14.95 -5.79 12.39
N GLU A 327 15.28 -4.53 12.66
CA GLU A 327 15.51 -3.97 14.00
C GLU A 327 14.78 -2.63 14.13
N ASN A 328 14.19 -2.39 15.31
CA ASN A 328 13.53 -1.15 15.71
C ASN A 328 14.35 0.09 15.32
N GLN A 329 13.66 1.12 14.82
CA GLN A 329 14.30 2.33 14.28
C GLN A 329 13.97 3.55 15.13
N LEU A 330 14.93 4.44 15.25
CA LEU A 330 14.84 5.70 15.99
C LEU A 330 14.91 6.86 14.99
N ILE A 331 14.04 7.84 15.20
CA ILE A 331 14.00 9.13 14.50
C ILE A 331 14.42 10.20 15.48
#